data_AF-A0A024X8Q3-F1
#
_entry.id   AF-A0A024X8Q3-F1
#
_cell.length_a   1.000
_cell.length_b   1.000
_cell.length_c   1.000
_cell.angle_alpha   90.00
_cell.angle_beta   90.00
_cell.angle_gamma   90.00
#
_symmetry.space_group_name_H-M   'P 1'
#
loop_
_entity.id
_entity.type
_entity.pdbx_description
1 polymer ?
#
loop_
_entity_poly.entity_id
_entity_poly.type
_entity_poly.pdbx_seq_one_letter_code
_entity_poly.pdbx_strand_id
1 'polypeptide(L)'
;MNENLYLKNIIGVNEKTKLIVKVQPKKFGAPVREARVDHETYKAMLAYYYKKQKEEKEFEEDDDDSYLNSEWANPLSLQKQLHGNLNNIKWKP
;
A
#
# COMPACT_ATOMS: atom_id res chain seq x y z
N MET A 1 -17.71 11.42 -50.83
CA MET A 1 -17.09 11.61 -49.50
C MET A 1 -15.74 10.94 -49.54
N ASN A 2 -14.65 11.71 -49.60
CA ASN A 2 -13.31 11.20 -49.95
C ASN A 2 -12.70 10.40 -48.79
N GLU A 3 -12.72 9.07 -48.88
CA GLU A 3 -12.37 8.12 -47.81
C GLU A 3 -10.86 7.94 -47.53
N ASN A 4 -10.01 8.89 -47.89
CA ASN A 4 -8.60 8.85 -47.53
C ASN A 4 -8.18 10.15 -46.84
N LEU A 5 -8.44 10.21 -45.54
CA LEU A 5 -7.89 11.22 -44.66
C LEU A 5 -6.39 10.94 -44.47
N TYR A 6 -5.59 11.31 -45.47
CA TYR A 6 -4.14 11.20 -45.38
C TYR A 6 -3.61 12.15 -44.32
N LEU A 7 -2.70 11.65 -43.47
CA LEU A 7 -2.04 12.45 -42.42
C LEU A 7 -1.49 13.78 -42.98
N LYS A 8 -0.93 13.76 -44.20
CA LYS A 8 -0.45 14.97 -44.90
C LYS A 8 -1.47 16.11 -44.99
N ASN A 9 -2.76 15.78 -45.12
CA ASN A 9 -3.83 16.77 -45.23
C ASN A 9 -4.19 17.37 -43.86
N ILE A 10 -3.95 16.65 -42.77
CA ILE A 10 -4.21 17.11 -41.39
C ILE A 10 -3.05 17.99 -40.89
N ILE A 11 -1.82 17.64 -41.27
CA ILE A 11 -0.59 18.24 -40.74
C ILE A 11 -0.18 19.52 -41.51
N GLY A 12 -0.46 19.57 -42.83
CA GLY A 12 -0.04 20.68 -43.68
C GLY A 12 1.42 20.57 -44.17
N VAL A 13 2.02 21.71 -44.55
CA VAL A 13 3.32 21.79 -45.27
C VAL A 13 4.50 22.12 -44.33
N ASN A 14 4.37 21.89 -43.02
CA ASN A 14 5.40 22.29 -42.07
C ASN A 14 6.51 21.23 -41.91
N GLU A 15 7.70 21.54 -42.45
CA GLU A 15 8.85 20.65 -42.50
C GLU A 15 9.56 20.44 -41.13
N LYS A 16 9.22 21.19 -40.09
CA LYS A 16 9.84 21.08 -38.76
C LYS A 16 9.04 20.22 -37.75
N THR A 17 8.17 19.33 -38.23
CA THR A 17 7.28 18.55 -37.35
C THR A 17 7.70 17.08 -37.23
N LYS A 18 7.93 16.62 -35.98
CA LYS A 18 8.10 15.19 -35.66
C LYS A 18 6.78 14.65 -35.11
N LEU A 19 6.29 13.56 -35.70
CA LEU A 19 5.03 12.95 -35.31
C LEU A 19 5.26 11.55 -34.76
N ILE A 20 4.64 11.28 -33.61
CA ILE A 20 4.64 9.97 -32.97
C ILE A 20 3.19 9.52 -32.97
N VAL A 21 2.87 8.51 -33.78
CA VAL A 21 1.49 8.04 -33.99
C VAL A 21 1.43 6.54 -33.71
N LYS A 22 0.37 6.11 -33.05
CA LYS A 22 0.06 4.70 -32.83
C LYS A 22 -1.05 4.28 -33.80
N VAL A 23 -0.73 3.35 -34.71
CA VAL A 23 -1.65 2.87 -35.75
C VAL A 23 -2.51 1.73 -35.20
N GLN A 24 -3.79 1.69 -35.56
CA GLN A 24 -4.73 0.63 -35.20
C GLN A 24 -5.51 0.13 -36.43
N PRO A 25 -6.03 -1.11 -36.40
CA PRO A 25 -6.82 -1.65 -37.52
C PRO A 25 -8.09 -0.85 -37.76
N LYS A 26 -8.50 -0.77 -39.03
CA LYS A 26 -9.70 -0.05 -39.47
C LYS A 26 -10.90 -0.64 -38.70
N LYS A 27 -11.60 0.20 -37.90
CA LYS A 27 -12.74 -0.09 -37.00
C LYS A 27 -12.42 -0.35 -35.51
N PHE A 28 -11.16 -0.38 -35.08
CA PHE A 28 -10.87 -0.22 -33.65
C PHE A 28 -10.95 1.27 -33.30
N GLY A 29 -11.54 1.63 -32.16
CA GLY A 29 -11.74 3.01 -31.74
C GLY A 29 -10.43 3.78 -31.52
N ALA A 30 -10.49 4.93 -30.84
CA ALA A 30 -9.27 5.66 -30.51
C ALA A 30 -8.28 4.77 -29.74
N PRO A 31 -6.97 4.83 -30.02
CA PRO A 31 -6.00 3.97 -29.36
C PRO A 31 -6.00 4.21 -27.85
N VAL A 32 -6.29 3.15 -27.11
CA VAL A 32 -6.27 3.18 -25.65
C VAL A 32 -4.84 3.47 -25.19
N ARG A 33 -4.72 4.42 -24.27
CA ARG A 33 -3.45 4.75 -23.62
C ARG A 33 -2.97 3.51 -22.87
N GLU A 34 -1.72 3.12 -23.11
CA GLU A 34 -1.12 2.04 -22.33
C GLU A 34 -1.11 2.41 -20.85
N ALA A 35 -1.36 1.42 -19.99
CA ALA A 35 -1.21 1.59 -18.56
C ALA A 35 0.24 2.04 -18.29
N ARG A 36 0.42 3.13 -17.55
CA ARG A 36 1.76 3.68 -17.25
C ARG A 36 2.62 2.74 -16.41
N VAL A 37 2.02 1.72 -15.84
CA VAL A 37 2.59 0.85 -14.81
C VAL A 37 2.49 -0.57 -15.34
N ASP A 38 3.62 -1.27 -15.32
CA ASP A 38 3.69 -2.68 -15.69
C ASP A 38 2.86 -3.54 -14.72
N HIS A 39 2.38 -4.70 -15.19
CA HIS A 39 1.47 -5.54 -14.41
C HIS A 39 2.12 -6.03 -13.10
N GLU A 40 3.42 -6.32 -13.10
CA GLU A 40 4.14 -6.72 -11.89
C GLU A 40 4.23 -5.58 -10.88
N THR A 41 4.58 -4.37 -11.36
CA THR A 41 4.67 -3.18 -10.51
C THR A 41 3.32 -2.78 -9.92
N TYR A 42 2.22 -2.94 -10.67
CA TYR A 42 0.87 -2.71 -10.16
C TYR A 42 0.49 -3.68 -9.02
N LYS A 43 0.86 -4.97 -9.17
CA LYS A 43 0.62 -5.98 -8.12
C LYS A 43 1.43 -5.69 -6.86
N ALA A 44 2.71 -5.31 -7.00
CA ALA A 44 3.55 -4.93 -5.87
C ALA A 44 3.00 -3.69 -5.13
N MET A 45 2.52 -2.70 -5.89
CA MET A 45 1.89 -1.50 -5.35
C MET A 45 0.64 -1.84 -4.52
N LEU A 46 -0.26 -2.69 -5.05
CA LEU A 46 -1.45 -3.15 -4.34
C LEU A 46 -1.10 -3.87 -3.04
N ALA A 47 -0.11 -4.77 -3.07
CA ALA A 47 0.33 -5.51 -1.88
C ALA A 47 0.86 -4.58 -0.79
N TYR A 48 1.64 -3.57 -1.18
CA TYR A 48 2.15 -2.56 -0.24
C TYR A 48 1.03 -1.75 0.42
N TYR A 49 0.08 -1.25 -0.36
CA TYR A 49 -1.04 -0.47 0.19
C TYR A 49 -1.94 -1.30 1.11
N TYR A 50 -2.17 -2.57 0.76
CA TYR A 50 -2.94 -3.48 1.61
C TYR A 50 -2.25 -3.74 2.95
N LYS A 51 -0.92 -3.99 2.92
CA LYS A 51 -0.14 -4.18 4.15
C LYS A 51 -0.19 -2.94 5.04
N LYS A 52 -0.01 -1.75 4.45
CA LYS A 52 -0.05 -0.48 5.19
C LYS A 52 -1.41 -0.21 5.82
N GLN A 53 -2.51 -0.43 5.09
CA GLN A 53 -3.85 -0.28 5.66
C GLN A 53 -4.10 -1.24 6.81
N LYS A 54 -3.59 -2.47 6.71
CA LYS A 54 -3.74 -3.45 7.78
C LYS A 54 -2.97 -3.02 9.04
N GLU A 55 -1.74 -2.55 8.87
CA GLU A 55 -0.93 -2.03 9.99
C GLU A 55 -1.62 -0.82 10.64
N GLU A 56 -2.10 0.13 9.84
CA GLU A 56 -2.83 1.31 10.35
C GLU A 56 -4.08 0.92 11.13
N LYS A 57 -4.83 -0.06 10.61
CA LYS A 57 -6.00 -0.60 11.32
C LYS A 57 -5.64 -1.31 12.63
N GLU A 58 -4.53 -2.06 12.66
CA GLU A 58 -4.06 -2.72 13.87
C GLU A 58 -3.64 -1.69 14.94
N PHE A 59 -3.01 -0.58 14.54
CA PHE A 59 -2.72 0.55 15.44
C PHE A 59 -3.98 1.27 15.94
N GLU A 60 -5.04 1.35 15.15
CA GLU A 60 -6.32 1.93 15.59
C GLU A 60 -7.07 1.02 16.58
N GLU A 61 -6.92 -0.30 16.46
CA GLU A 61 -7.55 -1.30 17.33
C GLU A 61 -6.76 -1.56 18.62
N ASP A 62 -5.48 -1.17 18.69
CA ASP A 62 -4.64 -1.29 19.88
C ASP A 62 -4.98 -0.19 20.91
N ASP A 63 -6.04 -0.42 21.68
CA ASP A 63 -6.32 0.33 22.91
C ASP A 63 -5.20 0.00 23.91
N ASP A 64 -4.23 0.92 24.09
CA ASP A 64 -2.99 0.77 24.89
C ASP A 64 -3.24 0.64 26.42
N ASP A 65 -4.03 -0.37 26.80
CA ASP A 65 -4.32 -0.80 28.16
C ASP A 65 -3.21 -1.74 28.69
N SER A 66 -2.17 -1.96 27.90
CA SER A 66 -0.99 -2.77 28.24
C SER A 66 -0.31 -2.27 29.52
N TYR A 67 -0.36 -0.96 29.77
CA TYR A 67 0.10 -0.30 30.99
C TYR A 67 -0.65 -0.77 32.24
N LEU A 68 -1.95 -1.04 32.14
CA LEU A 68 -2.84 -1.23 33.29
C LEU A 68 -2.51 -2.49 34.10
N ASN A 69 -1.97 -3.51 33.43
CA ASN A 69 -1.53 -4.76 34.05
C ASN A 69 0.00 -4.85 34.20
N SER A 70 0.71 -3.74 34.01
CA SER A 70 2.16 -3.79 33.97
C SER A 70 2.77 -3.91 35.37
N GLU A 71 3.76 -4.80 35.52
CA GLU A 71 4.44 -5.06 36.80
C GLU A 71 5.13 -3.82 37.38
N TRP A 72 5.51 -2.86 36.53
CA TRP A 72 6.10 -1.61 36.98
C TRP A 72 5.08 -0.65 37.60
N ALA A 73 3.81 -0.73 37.20
CA ALA A 73 2.72 0.07 37.74
C ALA A 73 2.13 -0.52 39.03
N ASN A 74 2.59 -1.70 39.45
CA ASN A 74 2.11 -2.38 40.66
C ASN A 74 2.60 -1.62 41.93
N PRO A 75 1.70 -0.97 42.70
CA PRO A 75 2.08 -0.17 43.87
C PRO A 75 2.61 -1.03 45.03
N LEU A 76 2.39 -2.35 44.98
CA LEU A 76 2.83 -3.31 45.99
C LEU A 76 4.07 -4.09 45.55
N SER A 77 4.70 -3.73 44.41
CA SER A 77 5.86 -4.41 43.85
C SER A 77 7.04 -4.46 44.83
N LEU A 78 7.40 -3.33 45.43
CA LEU A 78 8.48 -3.24 46.43
C LEU A 78 8.15 -4.03 47.70
N GLN A 79 6.89 -3.96 48.16
CA GLN A 79 6.44 -4.69 49.34
C GLN A 79 6.54 -6.22 49.12
N LYS A 80 6.16 -6.71 47.93
CA LYS A 80 6.30 -8.12 47.55
C LYS A 80 7.76 -8.57 47.47
N GLN A 81 8.66 -7.69 47.00
CA GLN A 81 10.10 -7.96 46.97
C GLN A 81 10.70 -8.08 48.38
N LEU A 82 10.34 -7.16 49.29
CA LEU A 82 10.86 -7.14 50.67
C LEU A 82 10.31 -8.28 51.54
N HIS A 83 9.05 -8.70 51.34
CA HIS A 83 8.45 -9.80 52.08
C HIS A 83 8.80 -11.20 51.53
N GLY A 84 9.64 -11.27 50.50
CA GLY A 84 9.95 -12.52 49.80
C GLY A 84 8.84 -12.90 48.83
N ASN A 85 9.18 -13.05 47.55
CA ASN A 85 8.22 -13.36 46.50
C ASN A 85 7.59 -14.75 46.77
N LEU A 86 6.35 -14.76 47.27
CA LEU A 86 5.60 -15.95 47.72
C LEU A 86 5.35 -16.99 46.61
N ASN A 87 5.72 -16.69 45.37
CA ASN A 87 5.43 -17.48 44.17
C ASN A 87 6.17 -18.83 44.12
N ASN A 88 7.17 -19.06 44.97
CA ASN A 88 7.96 -20.30 44.98
C ASN A 88 8.05 -20.99 46.35
N ILE A 89 7.05 -20.81 47.21
CA ILE A 89 6.97 -21.54 48.48
C ILE A 89 6.15 -22.81 48.26
N LYS A 90 6.84 -23.94 48.07
CA LYS A 90 6.22 -25.28 48.05
C LYS A 90 6.36 -25.90 49.43
N TRP A 91 5.26 -25.98 50.18
CA TRP A 91 5.22 -26.80 51.38
C TRP A 91 5.34 -28.28 50.99
N LYS A 92 6.18 -29.03 51.71
CA LYS A 92 6.28 -30.49 51.63
C LYS A 92 5.93 -31.06 53.01
N PRO A 93 5.18 -32.19 53.07
CA PRO A 93 4.76 -32.81 54.33
C PRO A 93 5.92 -33.32 55.18
#